data_AF-A0A932FZU4-F1
#
_entry.id   AF-A0A932FZU4-F1
#
_cell.length_a   1.000
_cell.length_b   1.000
_cell.length_c   1.000
_cell.angle_alpha   90.00
_cell.angle_beta   90.00
_cell.angle_gamma   90.00
#
_symmetry.space_group_name_H-M   'P 1'
#
loop_
_entity.id
_entity.type
_entity.pdbx_description
1 polymer ?
#
loop_
_entity_poly.entity_id
_entity_poly.type
_entity_poly.pdbx_seq_one_letter_code
_entity_poly.pdbx_strand_id
1 'polypeptide(L)'
;MLFPTDFSEPADRLLECLDELRPLGFQQVVLVHVTDVRHAVNLLGFDSTYYYAAALAIPTYLTGEPAEEAIEHLPGVVEDLIETHEERALIALILTIFGGILGLASLWTAYAWGQTPRLLALATLLVVLVGAGTMAWTGNAGGKIRDPEIRAATTPAAGGAELEERAGRED
;
A
#
# COMPACT_ATOMS: atom_id res chain seq x y z
N MET A 1 1.87 31.36 30.19
CA MET A 1 0.56 30.76 30.54
C MET A 1 0.23 29.73 29.48
N LEU A 2 -0.17 28.52 29.88
CA LEU A 2 -0.48 27.41 28.98
C LEU A 2 -1.97 27.47 28.68
N PHE A 3 -2.34 27.60 27.41
CA PHE A 3 -3.72 27.81 27.00
C PHE A 3 -4.17 26.65 26.10
N PRO A 4 -4.94 25.68 26.65
CA PRO A 4 -5.52 24.63 25.83
C PRO A 4 -6.64 25.23 24.97
N THR A 5 -6.53 25.13 23.65
CA THR A 5 -7.59 25.53 22.73
C THR A 5 -8.14 24.31 22.00
N ASP A 6 -9.46 24.14 22.08
CA ASP A 6 -10.24 23.11 21.41
C ASP A 6 -11.11 23.70 20.27
N PHE A 7 -10.95 25.00 19.95
CA PHE A 7 -11.76 25.74 18.96
C PHE A 7 -13.28 25.66 19.20
N SER A 8 -13.68 25.51 20.46
CA SER A 8 -15.08 25.60 20.87
C SER A 8 -15.52 27.07 21.04
N GLU A 9 -16.82 27.36 20.93
CA GLU A 9 -17.39 28.70 21.10
C GLU A 9 -16.94 29.39 22.43
N PRO A 10 -16.80 28.67 23.56
CA PRO A 10 -16.22 29.23 24.79
C PRO A 10 -14.73 29.59 24.69
N ALA A 11 -13.93 28.82 23.93
CA ALA A 11 -12.50 29.07 23.75
C ALA A 11 -12.24 30.32 22.89
N ASP A 12 -13.07 30.57 21.88
CA ASP A 12 -12.98 31.77 21.03
C ASP A 12 -13.25 33.05 21.83
N ARG A 13 -14.26 33.03 22.72
CA ARG A 13 -14.52 34.16 23.62
C ARG A 13 -13.38 34.41 24.61
N LEU A 14 -12.69 33.35 25.02
CA LEU A 14 -11.53 33.45 25.90
C LEU A 14 -10.29 33.98 25.17
N LEU A 15 -10.17 33.73 23.86
CA LEU A 15 -9.16 34.34 22.99
C LEU A 15 -9.41 35.84 22.79
N GLU A 16 -10.65 36.26 22.64
CA GLU A 16 -11.01 37.69 22.59
C GLU A 16 -10.64 38.43 23.89
N CYS A 17 -10.74 37.75 25.04
CA CYS A 17 -10.32 38.31 26.33
C CYS A 17 -8.79 38.31 26.57
N LEU A 18 -7.96 37.74 25.69
CA LEU A 18 -6.50 37.73 25.87
C LEU A 18 -5.89 39.15 25.84
N ASP A 19 -6.52 40.05 25.10
CA ASP A 19 -6.06 41.44 24.99
C ASP A 19 -6.20 42.20 26.30
N GLU A 20 -7.19 41.83 27.13
CA GLU A 20 -7.41 42.40 28.46
C GLU A 20 -6.47 41.82 29.53
N LEU A 21 -5.87 40.66 29.28
CA LEU A 21 -4.91 40.00 30.19
C LEU A 21 -3.45 40.43 29.93
N ARG A 22 -3.19 41.05 28.78
CA ARG A 22 -1.87 41.59 28.38
C ARG A 22 -1.29 42.64 29.36
N PRO A 23 -2.08 43.58 29.92
CA PRO A 23 -1.61 44.56 30.90
C PRO A 23 -1.20 43.96 32.26
N LEU A 24 -1.65 42.73 32.57
CA LEU A 24 -1.39 42.06 33.85
C LEU A 24 -0.01 41.35 33.91
N GLY A 25 0.85 41.52 32.90
CA GLY A 25 2.23 41.04 32.90
C GLY A 25 2.45 39.67 32.25
N PHE A 26 1.45 39.11 31.56
CA PHE A 26 1.59 37.85 30.84
C PHE A 26 2.27 38.06 29.48
N GLN A 27 3.60 37.84 29.42
CA GLN A 27 4.39 38.09 28.21
C GLN A 27 4.50 36.89 27.25
N GLN A 28 4.05 35.70 27.65
CA GLN A 28 4.16 34.50 26.82
C GLN A 28 2.93 33.58 26.99
N VAL A 29 2.16 33.46 25.93
CA VAL A 29 1.02 32.54 25.81
C VAL A 29 1.46 31.40 24.90
N VAL A 30 1.49 30.18 25.43
CA VAL A 30 1.81 28.98 24.64
C VAL A 30 0.47 28.31 24.32
N LEU A 31 0.08 28.39 23.06
CA LEU A 31 -1.14 27.79 22.54
C LEU A 31 -0.90 26.30 22.33
N VAL A 32 -1.64 25.45 23.05
CA VAL A 32 -1.59 24.01 22.86
C VAL A 32 -2.93 23.55 22.30
N HIS A 33 -2.90 23.12 21.04
CA HIS A 33 -4.01 22.44 20.42
C HIS A 33 -3.84 20.92 20.62
N VAL A 34 -4.82 20.29 21.25
CA VAL A 34 -4.85 18.83 21.43
C VAL A 34 -5.70 18.25 20.30
N THR A 35 -5.04 17.75 19.26
CA THR A 35 -5.73 16.99 18.21
C THR A 35 -5.96 15.58 18.75
N ASP A 36 -7.22 15.15 18.88
CA ASP A 36 -7.50 13.77 19.31
C ASP A 36 -7.01 12.80 18.23
N VAL A 37 -5.95 12.05 18.57
CA VAL A 37 -5.30 11.08 17.68
C VAL A 37 -6.31 10.04 17.19
N ARG A 38 -7.34 9.72 17.98
CA ARG A 38 -8.38 8.73 17.61
C ARG A 38 -9.24 9.21 16.45
N HIS A 39 -9.49 10.52 16.35
CA HIS A 39 -10.19 11.09 15.20
C HIS A 39 -9.29 11.15 13.97
N ALA A 40 -8.00 11.45 14.14
CA ALA A 40 -7.04 11.46 13.03
C ALA A 40 -6.88 10.06 12.41
N VAL A 41 -6.88 8.99 13.21
CA VAL A 41 -6.78 7.61 12.68
C VAL A 41 -8.03 7.21 11.89
N ASN A 42 -9.23 7.62 12.32
CA ASN A 42 -10.46 7.43 11.55
C ASN A 42 -10.52 8.33 10.30
N LEU A 43 -9.97 9.55 10.37
CA LEU A 43 -9.92 10.52 9.27
C LEU A 43 -8.94 10.09 8.16
N LEU A 44 -7.93 9.26 8.49
CA LEU A 44 -6.96 8.74 7.53
C LEU A 44 -7.52 7.70 6.53
N GLY A 45 -8.81 7.36 6.60
CA GLY A 45 -9.50 6.73 5.45
C GLY A 45 -8.96 5.37 5.01
N PHE A 46 -8.31 4.62 5.91
CA PHE A 46 -7.83 3.26 5.63
C PHE A 46 -8.97 2.35 5.12
N ASP A 47 -10.17 2.51 5.68
CA ASP A 47 -11.33 1.66 5.39
C ASP A 47 -11.84 1.80 3.95
N SER A 48 -11.79 3.00 3.36
CA SER A 48 -12.32 3.25 2.01
C SER A 48 -11.28 3.10 0.90
N THR A 49 -9.99 3.31 1.20
CA THR A 49 -8.91 3.21 0.21
C THR A 49 -8.86 1.84 -0.46
N TYR A 50 -9.02 0.78 0.34
CA TYR A 50 -8.93 -0.59 -0.17
C TYR A 50 -10.15 -1.00 -1.00
N TYR A 51 -11.31 -0.39 -0.74
CA TYR A 51 -12.49 -0.54 -1.61
C TYR A 51 -12.21 0.00 -3.01
N TYR A 52 -11.65 1.21 -3.13
CA TYR A 52 -11.28 1.78 -4.43
C TYR A 52 -10.18 0.96 -5.13
N ALA A 53 -9.19 0.48 -4.37
CA ALA A 53 -8.16 -0.41 -4.91
C ALA A 53 -8.77 -1.69 -5.51
N ALA A 54 -9.71 -2.33 -4.82
CA ALA A 54 -10.43 -3.51 -5.32
C ALA A 54 -11.22 -3.21 -6.60
N ALA A 55 -11.94 -2.08 -6.64
CA ALA A 55 -12.72 -1.69 -7.81
C ALA A 55 -11.85 -1.47 -9.05
N LEU A 56 -10.65 -0.89 -8.88
CA LEU A 56 -9.70 -0.65 -9.98
C LEU A 56 -8.87 -1.90 -10.34
N ALA A 57 -8.63 -2.80 -9.39
CA ALA A 57 -7.85 -4.02 -9.63
C ALA A 57 -8.54 -4.97 -10.64
N ILE A 58 -9.88 -5.03 -10.63
CA ILE A 58 -10.66 -5.88 -11.54
C ILE A 58 -10.39 -5.56 -13.02
N PRO A 59 -10.65 -4.32 -13.52
CA PRO A 59 -10.36 -4.01 -14.92
C PRO A 59 -8.87 -4.06 -15.23
N THR A 60 -8.00 -3.79 -14.25
CA THR A 60 -6.54 -3.90 -14.43
C THR A 60 -6.12 -5.34 -14.73
N TYR A 61 -6.64 -6.32 -13.99
CA TYR A 61 -6.35 -7.74 -14.23
C TYR A 61 -6.96 -8.21 -15.56
N LEU A 62 -8.24 -7.87 -15.82
CA LEU A 62 -8.94 -8.30 -17.03
C LEU A 62 -8.35 -7.73 -18.33
N THR A 63 -7.64 -6.61 -18.25
CA THR A 63 -6.92 -6.04 -19.41
C THR A 63 -5.52 -6.63 -19.59
N GLY A 64 -5.07 -7.51 -18.69
CA GLY A 64 -3.77 -8.19 -18.76
C GLY A 64 -3.71 -9.25 -19.85
N GLU A 65 -4.65 -10.19 -19.87
CA GLU A 65 -4.68 -11.29 -20.85
C GLU A 65 -4.70 -10.83 -22.32
N PRO A 66 -5.56 -9.88 -22.75
CA PRO A 66 -5.48 -9.36 -24.13
C PRO A 66 -4.19 -8.59 -24.41
N ALA A 67 -3.50 -8.08 -23.38
CA ALA A 67 -2.20 -7.43 -23.55
C ALA A 67 -1.07 -8.46 -23.71
N GLU A 68 -1.19 -9.62 -23.08
CA GLU A 68 -0.28 -10.76 -23.23
C GLU A 68 -0.38 -11.39 -24.62
N GLU A 69 -1.57 -11.75 -25.09
CA GLU A 69 -1.80 -12.31 -26.43
C GLU A 69 -1.22 -11.40 -27.53
N ALA A 70 -1.29 -10.08 -27.32
CA ALA A 70 -0.78 -9.09 -28.27
C ALA A 70 0.76 -9.07 -28.38
N ILE A 71 1.48 -9.55 -27.37
CA ILE A 71 2.94 -9.48 -27.30
C ILE A 71 3.65 -10.83 -27.22
N GLU A 72 2.97 -11.93 -26.88
CA GLU A 72 3.56 -13.24 -26.62
C GLU A 72 4.41 -13.78 -27.80
N HIS A 73 4.05 -13.41 -29.03
CA HIS A 73 4.73 -13.82 -30.25
C HIS A 73 5.94 -12.94 -30.65
N LEU A 74 6.22 -11.87 -29.88
CA LEU A 74 7.31 -10.95 -30.20
C LEU A 74 8.68 -11.49 -29.78
N PRO A 75 9.74 -11.26 -30.57
CA PRO A 75 11.07 -11.70 -30.22
C PRO A 75 11.56 -11.03 -28.93
N GLY A 76 12.04 -11.84 -27.98
CA GLY A 76 12.56 -11.38 -26.68
C GLY A 76 11.54 -11.45 -25.52
N VAL A 77 10.28 -11.78 -25.81
CA VAL A 77 9.27 -12.11 -24.81
C VAL A 77 9.46 -13.56 -24.33
N VAL A 78 9.29 -13.77 -23.02
CA VAL A 78 9.38 -15.09 -22.39
C VAL A 78 8.04 -15.33 -21.70
N GLU A 79 7.21 -16.15 -22.31
CA GLU A 79 5.83 -16.49 -21.90
C GLU A 79 5.77 -16.96 -20.43
N ASP A 80 6.64 -17.89 -20.03
CA ASP A 80 6.73 -18.42 -18.64
C ASP A 80 6.91 -17.33 -17.56
N LEU A 81 7.55 -16.19 -17.90
CA LEU A 81 7.69 -15.05 -16.98
C LEU A 81 6.41 -14.22 -16.88
N ILE A 82 5.64 -14.13 -17.97
CA ILE A 82 4.35 -13.44 -18.02
C ILE A 82 3.30 -14.28 -17.28
N GLU A 83 3.20 -15.58 -17.57
CA GLU A 83 2.32 -16.52 -16.86
C GLU A 83 2.59 -16.47 -15.34
N THR A 84 3.87 -16.52 -14.92
CA THR A 84 4.23 -16.40 -13.50
C THR A 84 3.80 -15.06 -12.89
N HIS A 85 3.83 -13.96 -13.64
CA HIS A 85 3.33 -12.67 -13.17
C HIS A 85 1.81 -12.67 -13.04
N GLU A 86 1.11 -13.26 -14.01
CA GLU A 86 -0.34 -13.35 -14.06
C GLU A 86 -0.91 -14.20 -12.91
N GLU A 87 -0.36 -15.39 -12.67
CA GLU A 87 -0.77 -16.26 -11.56
C GLU A 87 -0.64 -15.55 -10.20
N ARG A 88 0.45 -14.79 -10.01
CA ARG A 88 0.65 -14.00 -8.79
C ARG A 88 -0.29 -12.80 -8.73
N ALA A 89 -0.56 -12.17 -9.87
CA ALA A 89 -1.51 -11.08 -9.97
C ALA A 89 -2.93 -11.55 -9.61
N LEU A 90 -3.31 -12.78 -9.95
CA LEU A 90 -4.58 -13.37 -9.55
C LEU A 90 -4.70 -13.50 -8.02
N ILE A 91 -3.65 -14.00 -7.35
CA ILE A 91 -3.63 -14.09 -5.88
C ILE A 91 -3.73 -12.69 -5.25
N ALA A 92 -2.99 -11.71 -5.79
CA ALA A 92 -3.05 -10.32 -5.35
C ALA A 92 -4.45 -9.71 -5.57
N LEU A 93 -5.10 -9.99 -6.71
CA LEU A 93 -6.46 -9.56 -7.01
C LEU A 93 -7.46 -10.11 -6.00
N ILE A 94 -7.42 -11.41 -5.73
CA ILE A 94 -8.33 -12.07 -4.78
C ILE A 94 -8.22 -11.43 -3.38
N LEU A 95 -7.00 -11.24 -2.88
CA LEU A 95 -6.78 -10.58 -1.59
C LEU A 95 -7.19 -9.12 -1.60
N THR A 96 -7.00 -8.41 -2.72
CA THR A 96 -7.43 -7.02 -2.87
C THR A 96 -8.95 -6.92 -2.82
N ILE A 97 -9.67 -7.77 -3.56
CA ILE A 97 -11.14 -7.85 -3.53
C ILE A 97 -11.64 -8.18 -2.13
N PHE A 98 -11.06 -9.20 -1.48
CA PHE A 98 -11.45 -9.60 -0.13
C PHE A 98 -11.25 -8.47 0.88
N GLY A 99 -10.09 -7.79 0.85
CA GLY A 99 -9.86 -6.62 1.68
C GLY A 99 -10.80 -5.46 1.35
N GLY A 100 -11.23 -5.31 0.09
CA GLY A 100 -12.19 -4.29 -0.33
C GLY A 100 -13.57 -4.53 0.28
N ILE A 101 -13.99 -5.79 0.38
CA ILE A 101 -15.23 -6.18 1.08
C ILE A 101 -15.12 -5.87 2.58
N LEU A 102 -13.98 -6.19 3.21
CA LEU A 102 -13.74 -5.86 4.62
C LEU A 102 -13.68 -4.36 4.87
N GLY A 103 -13.09 -3.59 3.95
CA GLY A 103 -13.08 -2.12 3.98
C GLY A 103 -14.49 -1.54 3.87
N LEU A 104 -15.32 -2.07 2.96
CA LEU A 104 -16.72 -1.69 2.85
C LEU A 104 -17.53 -2.04 4.10
N ALA A 105 -17.29 -3.21 4.70
CA ALA A 105 -17.91 -3.60 5.96
C ALA A 105 -17.47 -2.68 7.11
N SER A 106 -16.19 -2.30 7.16
CA SER A 106 -15.64 -1.37 8.16
C SER A 106 -16.32 -0.01 8.03
N LEU A 107 -16.39 0.54 6.82
CA LEU A 107 -17.10 1.78 6.52
C LEU A 107 -18.59 1.71 6.89
N TRP A 108 -19.27 0.61 6.55
CA TRP A 108 -20.68 0.42 6.87
C TRP A 108 -20.93 0.36 8.38
N THR A 109 -20.11 -0.36 9.14
CA THR A 109 -20.25 -0.43 10.61
C THR A 109 -19.92 0.91 11.28
N ALA A 110 -18.92 1.64 10.79
CA ALA A 110 -18.63 2.99 11.23
C ALA A 110 -19.81 3.94 10.97
N TYR A 111 -20.45 3.84 9.80
CA TYR A 111 -21.63 4.65 9.46
C TYR A 111 -22.87 4.24 10.28
N ALA A 112 -23.17 2.95 10.38
CA ALA A 112 -24.39 2.44 11.01
C ALA A 112 -24.34 2.53 12.54
N TRP A 113 -23.16 2.35 13.15
CA TRP A 113 -23.01 2.20 14.60
C TRP A 113 -22.03 3.21 15.22
N GLY A 114 -21.50 4.14 14.44
CA GLY A 114 -20.57 5.18 14.89
C GLY A 114 -19.14 4.68 15.19
N GLN A 115 -18.87 3.39 15.02
CA GLN A 115 -17.57 2.78 15.30
C GLN A 115 -17.36 1.46 14.53
N THR A 116 -16.12 1.20 14.14
CA THR A 116 -15.70 -0.08 13.55
C THR A 116 -15.32 -1.07 14.66
N PRO A 117 -15.86 -2.30 14.70
CA PRO A 117 -15.47 -3.31 15.69
C PRO A 117 -13.96 -3.61 15.61
N ARG A 118 -13.28 -3.71 16.76
CA ARG A 118 -11.82 -3.91 16.83
C ARG A 118 -11.35 -5.17 16.07
N LEU A 119 -12.13 -6.25 16.12
CA LEU A 119 -11.81 -7.48 15.39
C LEU A 119 -11.86 -7.27 13.87
N LEU A 120 -12.86 -6.52 13.38
CA LEU A 120 -12.99 -6.19 11.96
C LEU A 120 -11.84 -5.30 11.50
N ALA A 121 -11.47 -4.30 12.30
CA ALA A 121 -10.32 -3.44 12.03
C ALA A 121 -9.00 -4.25 11.98
N LEU A 122 -8.78 -5.15 12.95
CA LEU A 122 -7.61 -6.03 12.96
C LEU A 122 -7.58 -7.00 11.78
N ALA A 123 -8.73 -7.57 11.41
CA ALA A 123 -8.85 -8.47 10.26
C ALA A 123 -8.53 -7.73 8.95
N THR A 124 -9.10 -6.53 8.77
CA THR A 124 -8.85 -5.66 7.60
C THR A 124 -7.37 -5.31 7.53
N LEU A 125 -6.77 -4.86 8.64
CA LEU A 125 -5.34 -4.55 8.71
C LEU A 125 -4.45 -5.74 8.32
N LEU A 126 -4.77 -6.94 8.82
CA LEU A 126 -4.02 -8.15 8.48
C LEU A 126 -4.11 -8.48 6.99
N VAL A 127 -5.30 -8.38 6.40
CA VAL A 127 -5.49 -8.60 4.96
C VAL A 127 -4.74 -7.57 4.12
N VAL A 128 -4.74 -6.30 4.54
CA VAL A 128 -3.97 -5.24 3.87
C VAL A 128 -2.47 -5.54 3.89
N LEU A 129 -1.93 -6.00 5.03
CA LEU A 129 -0.51 -6.33 5.15
C LEU A 129 -0.13 -7.53 4.27
N VAL A 130 -0.96 -8.58 4.28
CA VAL A 130 -0.74 -9.75 3.42
C VAL A 130 -0.87 -9.36 1.94
N GLY A 131 -1.87 -8.56 1.59
CA GLY A 131 -2.09 -8.04 0.24
C GLY A 131 -0.95 -7.16 -0.27
N ALA A 132 -0.37 -6.32 0.59
CA ALA A 132 0.83 -5.56 0.26
C ALA A 132 2.03 -6.49 -0.04
N GLY A 133 2.17 -7.57 0.74
CA GLY A 133 3.17 -8.59 0.50
C GLY A 133 2.99 -9.30 -0.85
N THR A 134 1.76 -9.68 -1.20
CA THR A 134 1.49 -10.32 -2.51
C THR A 134 1.68 -9.35 -3.66
N MET A 135 1.29 -8.07 -3.53
CA MET A 135 1.58 -7.02 -4.51
C MET A 135 3.08 -6.87 -4.77
N ALA A 136 3.91 -6.83 -3.73
CA ALA A 136 5.36 -6.78 -3.87
C ALA A 136 5.92 -8.03 -4.58
N TRP A 137 5.37 -9.20 -4.27
CA TRP A 137 5.75 -10.47 -4.88
C TRP A 137 5.36 -10.56 -6.38
N THR A 138 4.18 -10.08 -6.75
CA THR A 138 3.72 -9.93 -8.13
C THR A 138 4.58 -8.92 -8.90
N GLY A 139 4.90 -7.78 -8.29
CA GLY A 139 5.78 -6.77 -8.87
C GLY A 139 7.20 -7.28 -9.13
N ASN A 140 7.73 -8.14 -8.23
CA ASN A 140 9.03 -8.79 -8.46
C ASN A 140 9.03 -9.72 -9.68
N ALA A 141 7.94 -10.46 -9.92
CA ALA A 141 7.79 -11.24 -11.15
C ALA A 141 7.74 -10.31 -12.38
N GLY A 142 6.95 -9.23 -12.30
CA GLY A 142 6.80 -8.27 -13.40
C GLY A 142 8.11 -7.58 -13.79
N GLY A 143 9.00 -7.29 -12.83
CA GLY A 143 10.31 -6.71 -13.11
C GLY A 143 11.20 -7.59 -14.00
N LYS A 144 11.10 -8.92 -13.86
CA LYS A 144 11.90 -9.87 -14.66
C LYS A 144 11.53 -9.89 -16.14
N ILE A 145 10.31 -9.46 -16.48
CA ILE A 145 9.82 -9.40 -17.87
C ILE A 145 10.61 -8.36 -18.69
N ARG A 146 11.02 -7.24 -18.07
CA ARG A 146 11.68 -6.12 -18.77
C ARG A 146 13.20 -6.16 -18.75
N ASP A 147 13.80 -6.94 -17.85
CA ASP A 147 15.24 -6.89 -17.61
C ASP A 147 16.00 -8.11 -18.17
N PRO A 148 16.62 -8.01 -19.35
CA PRO A 148 17.55 -9.04 -19.83
C PRO A 148 18.80 -9.15 -18.93
N GLU A 149 19.17 -8.07 -18.22
CA GLU A 149 20.34 -8.03 -17.34
C GLU A 149 20.16 -8.89 -16.08
N ILE A 150 18.94 -8.95 -15.51
CA ILE A 150 18.61 -9.83 -14.37
C ILE A 150 18.58 -11.31 -14.81
N ARG A 151 18.19 -11.59 -16.07
CA ARG A 151 18.24 -12.94 -16.66
C ARG A 151 19.68 -13.42 -16.80
N ALA A 152 20.58 -12.57 -17.32
CA ALA A 152 22.00 -12.89 -17.48
C ALA A 152 22.73 -13.17 -16.14
N ALA A 153 22.33 -12.51 -15.06
CA ALA A 153 22.88 -12.76 -13.71
C ALA A 153 22.40 -14.08 -13.07
N THR A 154 21.31 -14.68 -13.57
CA THR A 154 20.73 -15.93 -13.05
C THR A 154 21.19 -17.16 -13.83
N THR A 155 21.72 -17.00 -15.05
CA THR A 155 22.41 -18.08 -15.76
C THR A 155 23.76 -18.35 -15.06
N PRO A 156 24.02 -19.56 -14.55
CA PRO A 156 25.35 -19.93 -14.08
C PRO A 156 26.30 -19.71 -15.26
N ALA A 157 27.35 -18.90 -15.06
CA ALA A 157 28.33 -18.65 -16.10
C ALA A 157 28.80 -19.98 -16.67
N ALA A 158 28.46 -20.25 -17.94
CA ALA A 158 28.93 -21.39 -18.72
C ALA A 158 30.46 -21.35 -18.96
N GLY A 159 31.22 -20.56 -18.19
CA GLY A 159 32.68 -20.51 -18.20
C GLY A 159 33.34 -21.56 -17.31
N GLY A 160 32.58 -22.35 -16.53
CA GLY A 160 33.13 -23.45 -15.73
C GLY A 160 33.46 -24.70 -16.57
N ALA A 161 32.63 -25.01 -17.57
CA ALA A 161 32.75 -26.24 -18.36
C ALA A 161 33.83 -26.15 -19.46
N GLU A 162 34.06 -24.95 -20.03
CA GLU A 162 35.09 -24.77 -21.07
C GLU A 162 36.53 -24.73 -20.51
N LEU A 163 36.72 -24.46 -19.23
CA LEU A 163 38.03 -24.47 -18.58
C LEU A 163 38.50 -25.90 -18.23
N GLU A 164 37.58 -26.80 -17.89
CA GLU A 164 37.90 -28.23 -17.68
C GLU A 164 38.22 -28.97 -18.98
N GLU A 165 37.54 -28.68 -20.10
CA GLU A 165 37.85 -29.32 -21.39
C GLU A 165 39.20 -28.87 -21.97
N ARG A 166 39.63 -27.62 -21.71
CA ARG A 166 40.96 -27.17 -22.13
C ARG A 166 42.08 -27.74 -21.27
N ALA A 167 41.85 -27.96 -19.97
CA ALA A 167 42.82 -28.60 -19.09
C ALA A 167 43.02 -30.09 -19.40
N GLY A 168 41.98 -30.79 -19.88
CA GLY A 168 42.05 -32.21 -20.25
C GLY A 168 42.56 -32.50 -21.68
N ARG A 169 42.94 -31.48 -22.46
CA ARG A 169 43.45 -31.63 -23.84
C ARG A 169 44.97 -31.39 -23.94
N GLU A 170 45.63 -31.04 -22.83
CA GLU A 170 47.08 -30.78 -22.77
C GLU A 170 47.91 -31.92 -22.15
N ASP A 171 47.29 -33.07 -21.83
CA ASP A 171 47.95 -34.33 -21.40
C ASP A 171 47.96 -35.40 -22.51
#